data_AF-A0A935IY15-F1
#
_entry.id   AF-A0A935IY15-F1
#
_cell.length_a   1.000
_cell.length_b   1.000
_cell.length_c   1.000
_cell.angle_alpha   90.00
_cell.angle_beta   90.00
_cell.angle_gamma   90.00
#
_symmetry.space_group_name_H-M   'P 1'
#
loop_
_entity.id
_entity.type
_entity.pdbx_description
1 polymer ?
#
loop_
_entity_poly.entity_id
_entity_poly.type
_entity_poly.pdbx_seq_one_letter_code
_entity_poly.pdbx_strand_id
1 'polypeptide(L)' 'MAIFLLRGEHGSAYTPPVGTGAVFGDVPTGSFAVDWIEQLAAEGITSGCGGGNYCPNANVTRAEMAVFLVRAFHLP' A
#
# COMPACT_ATOMS: atom_id res chain seq x y z
N MET A 1 5.16 -4.86 1.52
CA MET A 1 4.97 -4.74 0.05
C MET A 1 4.90 -3.29 -0.44
N ALA A 2 4.31 -2.36 0.32
CA ALA A 2 4.00 -1.03 -0.19
C ALA A 2 5.20 -0.22 -0.70
N ILE A 3 6.29 -0.23 0.06
CA ILE A 3 7.55 0.43 -0.34
C ILE A 3 8.09 -0.10 -1.67
N PHE A 4 8.03 -1.42 -1.89
CA PHE A 4 8.55 -2.04 -3.12
C PHE A 4 7.75 -1.64 -4.35
N LEU A 5 6.41 -1.65 -4.26
CA LEU A 5 5.54 -1.29 -5.37
C LEU A 5 5.69 0.19 -5.73
N LEU A 6 5.60 1.09 -4.74
CA LEU A 6 5.69 2.53 -4.96
C LEU A 6 7.06 2.96 -5.49
N ARG A 7 8.16 2.37 -4.99
CA ARG A 7 9.49 2.64 -5.57
C ARG A 7 9.71 1.97 -6.92
N GLY A 8 9.02 0.87 -7.19
CA GLY A 8 9.04 0.22 -8.50
C GLY A 8 8.35 1.09 -9.56
N GLU A 9 7.24 1.73 -9.21
CA GLU A 9 6.45 2.60 -10.08
C GLU A 9 7.07 4.01 -10.24
N HIS A 10 7.38 4.69 -9.12
CA HIS A 10 7.83 6.09 -9.13
C HIS A 10 9.36 6.25 -9.11
N GLY A 11 10.10 5.15 -8.94
CA GLY A 11 11.57 5.14 -8.86
C GLY A 11 12.12 5.02 -7.43
N SER A 12 13.41 4.66 -7.33
CA SER A 12 14.05 4.27 -6.06
C SER A 12 14.14 5.38 -5.00
N ALA A 13 14.14 6.64 -5.44
CA ALA A 13 14.19 7.82 -4.57
C ALA A 13 12.81 8.32 -4.11
N TYR A 14 11.73 7.68 -4.57
CA TYR A 14 10.37 8.12 -4.23
C TYR A 14 10.11 8.06 -2.73
N THR A 15 9.42 9.09 -2.24
CA THR A 15 8.93 9.22 -0.88
C THR A 15 7.47 9.72 -0.94
N PRO A 16 6.51 8.96 -0.38
CA PRO A 16 5.12 9.37 -0.38
C PRO A 16 4.88 10.59 0.51
N PRO A 17 3.77 11.32 0.30
CA PRO A 17 3.29 12.35 1.23
C PRO A 17 3.03 11.77 2.63
N VAL A 18 3.09 12.64 3.64
CA VAL A 18 2.82 12.24 5.04
C VAL A 18 1.41 11.70 5.17
N GLY A 19 1.30 10.47 5.67
CA GLY A 19 0.05 9.77 5.92
C GLY A 19 -0.69 10.35 7.13
N THR A 20 -2.00 10.41 7.00
CA THR A 20 -2.94 10.93 8.00
C THR A 20 -3.27 9.92 9.09
N GLY A 21 -3.02 8.63 8.86
CA GLY A 21 -3.41 7.52 9.74
C GLY A 21 -4.92 7.37 9.91
N ALA A 22 -5.71 7.95 8.99
CA ALA A 22 -7.16 7.97 9.05
C ALA A 22 -7.81 7.03 8.02
N VAL A 23 -7.03 6.51 7.06
CA VAL A 23 -7.56 5.65 5.98
C VAL A 23 -7.87 4.24 6.49
N PHE A 24 -7.01 3.70 7.36
CA PHE A 24 -7.15 2.35 7.90
C PHE A 24 -7.15 2.37 9.42
N GLY A 25 -8.11 1.67 10.04
CA GLY A 25 -8.29 1.67 11.50
C GLY A 25 -7.15 1.00 12.28
N ASP A 26 -6.35 0.16 11.62
CA ASP A 26 -5.22 -0.57 12.19
C ASP A 26 -3.85 0.01 11.80
N VAL A 27 -3.81 1.18 11.15
CA VAL A 27 -2.58 1.88 10.79
C VAL A 27 -2.57 3.27 11.42
N PRO A 28 -2.20 3.38 12.71
CA PRO A 28 -2.17 4.67 13.39
C PRO A 28 -1.05 5.58 12.86
N THR A 29 -1.27 6.90 13.02
CA THR A 29 -0.25 7.92 12.78
C THR A 29 1.01 7.62 13.58
N GLY A 30 2.18 7.61 12.91
CA GLY A 30 3.47 7.31 13.51
C GLY A 30 4.02 5.92 13.19
N SER A 31 3.23 5.05 12.56
CA SER A 31 3.80 3.87 11.89
C SER A 31 4.68 4.31 10.72
N PHE A 32 5.89 3.76 10.61
CA PHE A 32 6.80 4.07 9.49
C PHE A 32 6.19 3.76 8.11
N ALA A 33 5.15 2.90 8.09
CA ALA A 33 4.50 2.44 6.87
C ALA A 33 3.25 3.25 6.53
N VAL A 34 2.77 4.16 7.38
CA VAL A 34 1.49 4.87 7.18
C VAL A 34 1.48 5.62 5.85
N ASP A 35 2.52 6.42 5.59
CA ASP A 35 2.68 7.21 4.37
C ASP A 35 2.60 6.32 3.12
N TRP A 36 3.27 5.16 3.16
CA TRP A 36 3.32 4.21 2.05
C TRP A 36 2.01 3.47 1.85
N ILE A 37 1.35 3.10 2.94
CA ILE A 37 0.09 2.36 2.90
C ILE A 37 -1.04 3.24 2.36
N GLU A 38 -1.12 4.48 2.86
CA GLU A 38 -2.14 5.42 2.40
C GLU A 38 -1.93 5.83 0.95
N GLN A 39 -0.68 6.04 0.53
CA GLN A 39 -0.39 6.31 -0.88
C GLN A 39 -0.80 5.14 -1.78
N LEU A 40 -0.52 3.90 -1.35
CA LEU A 40 -0.88 2.71 -2.13
C LEU A 40 -2.40 2.51 -2.22
N ALA A 41 -3.14 2.95 -1.19
CA ALA A 41 -4.59 3.00 -1.23
C ALA A 41 -5.11 4.15 -2.12
N ALA A 42 -4.46 5.31 -2.08
CA ALA A 42 -4.80 6.47 -2.91
C ALA A 42 -4.62 6.18 -4.41
N GLU A 43 -3.62 5.38 -4.77
CA GLU A 43 -3.39 4.90 -6.15
C GLU A 43 -4.31 3.73 -6.54
N GLY A 44 -5.19 3.27 -5.64
CA GLY A 44 -6.14 2.18 -5.92
C GLY A 44 -5.50 0.79 -6.03
N ILE A 45 -4.24 0.64 -5.62
CA ILE A 45 -3.54 -0.64 -5.69
C ILE A 45 -4.09 -1.61 -4.63
N THR A 46 -4.38 -1.10 -3.42
CA THR A 46 -4.96 -1.87 -2.30
C THR A 46 -6.24 -1.24 -1.76
N SER A 47 -7.15 -2.09 -1.30
CA SER A 47 -8.34 -1.71 -0.51
C SER A 47 -8.26 -2.17 0.94
N GLY A 48 -7.11 -2.72 1.36
CA GLY A 48 -6.95 -3.39 2.65
C GLY A 48 -7.59 -4.78 2.70
N CYS A 49 -7.61 -5.36 3.89
CA CYS A 49 -8.13 -6.70 4.16
C CYS A 49 -9.64 -6.74 4.48
N GLY A 50 -10.31 -5.59 4.42
CA GLY A 50 -11.73 -5.45 4.75
C GLY A 50 -11.99 -4.89 6.15
N GLY A 51 -13.24 -4.53 6.42
CA GLY A 51 -13.64 -3.95 7.71
C GLY A 51 -12.99 -2.60 8.03
N GLY A 52 -12.45 -1.88 7.04
CA GLY A 52 -11.72 -0.63 7.23
C GLY A 52 -10.27 -0.81 7.69
N ASN A 53 -9.70 -2.02 7.57
CA ASN A 53 -8.34 -2.34 8.01
C ASN A 53 -7.43 -2.70 6.84
N TYR A 54 -6.12 -2.46 7.01
CA TYR A 54 -5.08 -2.81 6.06
C TYR A 54 -4.50 -4.22 6.31
N CYS A 55 -4.48 -4.68 7.56
CA CYS A 55 -3.84 -5.90 8.03
C CYS A 55 -2.34 -5.96 7.70
N PRO A 56 -1.49 -5.09 8.28
CA PRO A 56 -0.07 -4.99 7.92
C PRO A 56 0.75 -6.26 8.21
N ASN A 57 0.30 -7.08 9.16
CA ASN A 57 0.95 -8.32 9.56
C ASN A 57 0.40 -9.56 8.83
N ALA A 58 -0.65 -9.42 8.02
CA ALA A 58 -1.19 -10.52 7.26
C ALA A 58 -0.24 -10.91 6.11
N ASN A 59 -0.10 -12.21 5.90
CA ASN A 59 0.69 -12.73 4.79
C ASN A 59 -0.06 -12.45 3.47
N VAL A 60 0.68 -11.93 2.49
CA VAL A 60 0.19 -11.79 1.13
C VAL A 60 0.53 -13.05 0.34
N THR A 61 -0.50 -13.63 -0.26
CA THR A 61 -0.36 -14.76 -1.17
C THR A 61 0.25 -14.33 -2.49
N ARG A 62 0.82 -15.29 -3.25
CA ARG A 62 1.36 -15.01 -4.58
C ARG A 62 0.32 -14.46 -5.56
N ALA A 63 -0.93 -14.90 -5.43
CA ALA A 63 -2.03 -14.43 -6.27
C ALA A 63 -2.36 -12.96 -5.97
N GLU A 64 -2.44 -12.58 -4.70
CA GLU A 64 -2.68 -11.18 -4.30
C GLU A 64 -1.52 -10.27 -4.73
N MET A 65 -0.27 -10.73 -4.59
CA MET A 65 0.89 -9.97 -5.07
C MET A 65 0.83 -9.74 -6.59
N ALA A 66 0.39 -10.73 -7.36
CA ALA A 66 0.22 -10.57 -8.80
C ALA A 66 -0.83 -9.50 -9.13
N VAL A 67 -1.96 -9.47 -8.40
CA VAL A 67 -2.98 -8.43 -8.55
C VAL A 67 -2.40 -7.04 -8.25
N PHE A 68 -1.60 -6.91 -7.19
CA PHE A 68 -0.97 -5.62 -6.88
C PHE A 68 0.01 -5.15 -7.96
N LEU A 69 0.79 -6.06 -8.55
CA LEU A 69 1.68 -5.74 -9.66
C LEU A 69 0.91 -5.30 -10.90
N VAL A 70 -0.19 -6.00 -11.24
CA VAL A 70 -1.04 -5.64 -12.37
C VAL A 70 -1.66 -4.25 -12.17
N ARG A 71 -2.14 -3.95 -10.95
CA ARG A 71 -2.72 -2.64 -10.63
C ARG A 71 -1.69 -1.52 -10.63
N ALA A 72 -0.53 -1.72 -10.01
CA ALA A 72 0.53 -0.70 -9.94
C ALA A 72 1.08 -0.36 -11.33
N PHE A 73 1.39 -1.38 -12.14
CA PHE A 73 2.02 -1.18 -13.44
C PHE A 73 1.04 -1.12 -14.62
N HIS A 74 -0.28 -1.09 -14.34
CA HIS A 74 -1.34 -1.04 -15.35
C HIS A 74 -1.17 -2.10 -16.46
N LEU A 75 -0.83 -3.32 -16.05
CA LEU A 75 -0.54 -4.42 -16.96
C LEU A 75 -1.85 -4.96 -17.58
N PRO A 76 -1.81 -5.41 -18.86
CA PRO A 76 -2.98 -5.96 -19.55
C PRO A 76 -3.44 -7.32 -19.01
#